data_AF-A0AAN8NYX0-F1
#
_entry.id   AF-A0AAN8NYX0-F1
#
_cell.length_a   1.000
_cell.length_b   1.000
_cell.length_c   1.000
_cell.angle_alpha   90.00
_cell.angle_beta   90.00
_cell.angle_gamma   90.00
#
_symmetry.space_group_name_H-M   'P 1'
#
loop_
_entity.id
_entity.type
_entity.pdbx_description
1 polymer ?
#
loop_
_entity_poly.entity_id
_entity_poly.type
_entity_poly.pdbx_seq_one_letter_code
_entity_poly.pdbx_strand_id
1 'polypeptide(L)'
;MVRRRERFVPPVPKMEEPVKKKPKVNGGEDSDDSEDAGDNDLQILQESLLENCLCSVPELTLYKSFQHQTRSSDVNGQLQSINFSHWDVDRILKFLTCIHVLCEVSIKQNLEGSTCSRISDVCEALIKNEHGLVDQILDCLMHNNQFICYSACKALSSFFIICKSNLHTKWLERIADNALTTPVPRKMSTSLDVVKRVIEWKDNNTHPLEDRGSGSQTLLHPLCNATSLMDTESPDSSEFIPLVVGASLRCYLISYDLD
;
A
#
# COMPACT_ATOMS: atom_id res chain seq x y z
N MET A 1 -57.44 -66.11 -9.32
CA MET A 1 -57.71 -65.22 -8.16
C MET A 1 -56.38 -64.84 -7.52
N VAL A 2 -56.18 -63.54 -7.31
CA VAL A 2 -54.99 -62.89 -6.71
C VAL A 2 -55.10 -62.87 -5.18
N ARG A 3 -53.96 -62.93 -4.46
CA ARG A 3 -53.59 -62.20 -3.21
C ARG A 3 -52.52 -62.99 -2.43
N ARG A 4 -51.56 -62.43 -1.68
CA ARG A 4 -50.88 -61.12 -1.55
C ARG A 4 -49.70 -61.42 -0.58
N ARG A 5 -48.52 -60.84 -0.81
CA ARG A 5 -47.31 -60.97 0.04
C ARG A 5 -47.47 -60.16 1.34
N GLU A 6 -47.02 -60.71 2.47
CA GLU A 6 -46.58 -59.94 3.64
C GLU A 6 -45.22 -60.42 4.14
N ARG A 7 -44.40 -59.47 4.60
CA ARG A 7 -43.02 -59.63 5.09
C ARG A 7 -43.06 -59.59 6.62
N PHE A 8 -42.20 -60.36 7.28
CA PHE A 8 -41.86 -60.19 8.69
C PHE A 8 -40.35 -59.97 8.83
N VAL A 9 -39.95 -58.94 9.59
CA VAL A 9 -38.57 -58.56 9.91
C VAL A 9 -38.34 -58.82 11.41
N PRO A 10 -37.29 -59.55 11.82
CA PRO A 10 -36.92 -59.71 13.23
C PRO A 10 -35.92 -58.62 13.71
N PRO A 11 -35.81 -58.39 15.04
CA PRO A 11 -35.17 -57.20 15.63
C PRO A 11 -33.65 -57.34 15.85
N VAL A 12 -32.99 -56.18 15.85
CA VAL A 12 -31.52 -55.97 15.97
C VAL A 12 -31.05 -55.99 17.43
N PRO A 13 -29.95 -56.68 17.78
CA PRO A 13 -29.26 -56.52 19.06
C PRO A 13 -28.24 -55.36 19.03
N LYS A 14 -28.23 -54.58 20.12
CA LYS A 14 -27.31 -53.46 20.41
C LYS A 14 -25.86 -53.95 20.58
N MET A 15 -24.91 -53.32 19.91
CA MET A 15 -23.47 -53.58 20.06
C MET A 15 -22.81 -52.40 20.78
N GLU A 16 -22.01 -52.72 21.81
CA GLU A 16 -21.32 -51.80 22.70
C GLU A 16 -20.20 -51.01 22.01
N GLU A 17 -19.96 -49.79 22.50
CA GLU A 17 -18.98 -48.82 22.01
C GLU A 17 -17.53 -49.35 22.05
N PRO A 18 -16.72 -49.12 21.00
CA PRO A 18 -15.29 -49.39 21.06
C PRO A 18 -14.51 -48.26 21.75
N VAL A 19 -13.63 -48.69 22.65
CA VAL A 19 -12.71 -47.92 23.49
C VAL A 19 -11.89 -46.88 22.71
N LYS A 20 -11.93 -45.63 23.20
CA LYS A 20 -11.16 -44.47 22.72
C LYS A 20 -9.65 -44.71 22.87
N LYS A 21 -8.92 -44.85 21.76
CA LYS A 21 -7.46 -44.72 21.73
C LYS A 21 -7.10 -43.25 21.91
N LYS A 22 -6.36 -42.92 22.99
CA LYS A 22 -5.75 -41.60 23.19
C LYS A 22 -4.68 -41.36 22.12
N PRO A 23 -4.74 -40.30 21.31
CA PRO A 23 -3.61 -39.90 20.50
C PRO A 23 -2.51 -39.33 21.40
N LYS A 24 -1.29 -39.83 21.20
CA LYS A 24 -0.07 -39.34 21.82
C LYS A 24 0.25 -37.98 21.19
N VAL A 25 0.07 -36.90 21.97
CA VAL A 25 0.55 -35.56 21.63
C VAL A 25 2.08 -35.64 21.59
N ASN A 26 2.64 -35.70 20.38
CA ASN A 26 4.01 -35.28 20.14
C ASN A 26 3.98 -33.76 20.08
N GLY A 27 4.64 -33.12 21.05
CA GLY A 27 4.96 -31.70 20.98
C GLY A 27 6.18 -31.47 20.10
N GLY A 28 6.22 -30.27 19.51
CA GLY A 28 7.39 -29.66 18.90
C GLY A 28 7.44 -29.82 17.39
N GLU A 29 6.90 -28.83 16.68
CA GLU A 29 7.40 -28.22 15.43
C GLU A 29 6.36 -27.19 14.97
N ASP A 30 6.18 -26.12 15.75
CA ASP A 30 5.60 -24.87 15.27
C ASP A 30 6.75 -24.10 14.59
N SER A 31 6.96 -24.36 13.30
CA SER A 31 7.98 -23.74 12.48
C SER A 31 7.36 -22.72 11.52
N ASP A 32 7.57 -21.43 11.81
CA ASP A 32 7.90 -20.33 10.88
C ASP A 32 7.17 -20.11 9.53
N ASP A 33 5.98 -20.67 9.29
CA ASP A 33 5.25 -20.45 8.03
C ASP A 33 4.65 -19.04 7.83
N SER A 34 4.77 -18.12 8.80
CA SER A 34 4.09 -16.81 8.74
C SER A 34 4.90 -15.69 8.05
N GLU A 35 6.23 -15.74 8.08
CA GLU A 35 7.06 -14.68 7.50
C GLU A 35 7.19 -14.84 5.97
N ASP A 36 7.39 -16.08 5.50
CA ASP A 36 7.52 -16.42 4.08
C ASP A 36 6.22 -16.12 3.29
N ALA A 37 5.06 -16.32 3.91
CA ALA A 37 3.77 -16.02 3.30
C ALA A 37 3.55 -14.53 3.02
N GLY A 38 3.98 -13.65 3.93
CA GLY A 38 3.82 -12.19 3.76
C GLY A 38 4.77 -11.61 2.70
N ASP A 39 5.95 -12.21 2.55
CA ASP A 39 6.91 -11.81 1.53
C ASP A 39 6.49 -12.25 0.12
N ASN A 40 5.85 -13.41 0.02
CA ASN A 40 5.24 -13.89 -1.22
C ASN A 40 4.09 -12.98 -1.68
N ASP A 41 3.21 -12.56 -0.76
CA ASP A 41 2.11 -11.63 -1.07
C ASP A 41 2.63 -10.29 -1.63
N LEU A 42 3.69 -9.72 -1.04
CA LEU A 42 4.33 -8.49 -1.54
C LEU A 42 4.99 -8.68 -2.92
N GLN A 43 5.52 -9.88 -3.19
CA GLN A 43 6.11 -10.17 -4.51
C GLN A 43 5.03 -10.22 -5.59
N ILE A 44 3.92 -10.90 -5.34
CA ILE A 44 2.78 -10.99 -6.26
C ILE A 44 2.23 -9.58 -6.56
N LEU A 45 2.11 -8.75 -5.52
CA LEU A 45 1.72 -7.35 -5.67
C LEU A 45 2.68 -6.60 -6.60
N GLN A 46 3.99 -6.70 -6.35
CA GLN A 46 4.99 -6.00 -7.14
C GLN A 46 4.97 -6.43 -8.62
N GLU A 47 4.91 -7.72 -8.89
CA GLU A 47 4.85 -8.26 -10.26
C GLU A 47 3.59 -7.77 -11.00
N SER A 48 2.44 -7.75 -10.31
CA SER A 48 1.19 -7.27 -10.89
C SER A 48 1.20 -5.76 -11.17
N LEU A 49 1.86 -4.98 -10.31
CA LEU A 49 2.04 -3.54 -10.52
C LEU A 49 2.92 -3.23 -11.74
N LEU A 50 3.92 -4.06 -12.04
CA LEU A 50 4.74 -3.91 -13.26
C LEU A 50 3.92 -4.10 -14.55
N GLU A 51 2.87 -4.93 -14.49
CA GLU A 51 1.88 -5.11 -15.56
C GLU A 51 0.80 -4.00 -15.58
N ASN A 52 0.96 -2.96 -14.76
CA ASN A 52 0.04 -1.83 -14.61
C ASN A 52 -1.40 -2.24 -14.25
N CYS A 53 -1.62 -3.38 -13.58
CA CYS A 53 -2.97 -3.86 -13.28
C CYS A 53 -3.02 -4.74 -12.02
N LEU A 54 -4.04 -4.54 -11.18
CA LEU A 54 -4.27 -5.37 -9.98
C LEU A 54 -5.52 -6.25 -10.07
N CYS A 55 -6.25 -6.26 -11.19
CA CYS A 55 -7.50 -7.01 -11.32
C CYS A 55 -7.32 -8.53 -11.20
N SER A 56 -6.14 -9.06 -11.50
CA SER A 56 -5.82 -10.48 -11.35
C SER A 56 -5.42 -10.88 -9.93
N VAL A 57 -5.19 -9.90 -9.04
CA VAL A 57 -4.75 -10.15 -7.67
C VAL A 57 -5.98 -10.33 -6.76
N PRO A 58 -6.07 -11.44 -6.00
CA PRO A 58 -7.14 -11.64 -5.03
C PRO A 58 -7.17 -10.53 -3.97
N GLU A 59 -8.37 -10.14 -3.54
CA GLU A 59 -8.57 -9.16 -2.48
C GLU A 59 -7.83 -9.48 -1.19
N LEU A 60 -7.84 -10.75 -0.80
CA LEU A 60 -7.17 -11.22 0.40
C LEU A 60 -5.66 -11.01 0.32
N THR A 61 -5.04 -11.18 -0.86
CA THR A 61 -3.60 -10.98 -1.07
C THR A 61 -3.23 -9.50 -1.00
N LEU A 62 -4.04 -8.63 -1.62
CA LEU A 62 -3.86 -7.17 -1.51
C LEU A 62 -3.98 -6.73 -0.05
N TYR A 63 -5.05 -7.14 0.61
CA TYR A 63 -5.32 -6.82 2.00
C TYR A 63 -4.19 -7.26 2.94
N LYS A 64 -3.65 -8.47 2.76
CA LYS A 64 -2.50 -8.98 3.53
C LYS A 64 -1.20 -8.25 3.21
N SER A 65 -0.99 -7.83 1.96
CA SER A 65 0.19 -7.03 1.58
C SER A 65 0.23 -5.69 2.33
N PHE A 66 -0.94 -5.15 2.65
CA PHE A 66 -1.14 -3.91 3.41
C PHE A 66 -1.53 -4.14 4.87
N GLN A 67 -1.40 -5.37 5.40
CA GLN A 67 -1.59 -5.68 6.81
C GLN A 67 -0.64 -6.77 7.27
N HIS A 68 0.27 -6.45 8.19
CA HIS A 68 0.94 -7.52 8.90
C HIS A 68 -0.06 -8.24 9.81
N GLN A 69 -0.18 -9.56 9.62
CA GLN A 69 -0.91 -10.47 10.45
C GLN A 69 -0.18 -10.67 11.78
N THR A 70 -0.06 -9.62 12.60
CA THR A 70 0.22 -9.83 14.02
C THR A 70 -1.06 -10.40 14.60
N ARG A 71 -1.16 -11.74 14.61
CA ARG A 71 -2.24 -12.53 15.19
C ARG A 71 -2.28 -12.40 16.74
N SER A 72 -1.99 -11.23 17.27
CA SER A 72 -2.35 -10.89 18.63
C SER A 72 -3.83 -10.54 18.62
N SER A 73 -4.64 -11.58 18.82
CA SER A 73 -6.01 -11.44 19.28
C SER A 73 -5.98 -10.70 20.63
N ASP A 74 -5.92 -9.37 20.61
CA ASP A 74 -6.51 -8.63 21.71
C ASP A 74 -8.00 -9.01 21.73
N VAL A 75 -8.49 -9.28 22.93
CA VAL A 75 -9.82 -9.84 23.25
C VAL A 75 -11.00 -9.04 22.66
N ASN A 76 -10.73 -7.91 22.00
CA ASN A 76 -11.69 -6.97 21.43
C ASN A 76 -11.78 -6.94 19.89
N GLY A 77 -11.04 -7.78 19.15
CA GLY A 77 -11.21 -7.89 17.69
C GLY A 77 -10.90 -6.61 16.89
N GLN A 78 -10.10 -5.69 17.45
CA GLN A 78 -9.63 -4.52 16.71
C GLN A 78 -8.50 -4.93 15.77
N LEU A 79 -8.63 -4.54 14.49
CA LEU A 79 -7.54 -4.56 13.53
C LEU A 79 -6.36 -3.73 14.06
N GLN A 80 -5.20 -4.34 14.23
CA GLN A 80 -3.97 -3.61 14.56
C GLN A 80 -3.46 -2.84 13.33
N SER A 81 -2.94 -1.64 13.60
CA SER A 81 -2.17 -0.83 12.64
C SER A 81 -0.85 -1.51 12.29
N ILE A 82 -0.34 -1.28 11.08
CA ILE A 82 0.99 -1.74 10.69
C ILE A 82 2.04 -1.10 11.59
N ASN A 83 3.05 -1.87 11.96
CA ASN A 83 4.20 -1.39 12.72
C ASN A 83 5.49 -1.88 12.07
N PHE A 84 6.22 -0.98 11.40
CA PHE A 84 7.48 -1.31 10.73
C PHE A 84 8.62 -1.65 11.68
N SER A 85 8.49 -1.39 12.99
CA SER A 85 9.54 -1.72 13.97
C SER A 85 9.83 -3.23 14.09
N HIS A 86 8.88 -4.06 13.67
CA HIS A 86 9.01 -5.52 13.67
C HIS A 86 9.48 -6.10 12.33
N TRP A 87 9.66 -5.27 11.29
CA TRP A 87 10.06 -5.73 9.97
C TRP A 87 11.57 -5.61 9.81
N ASP A 88 12.15 -6.55 9.08
CA ASP A 88 13.52 -6.40 8.60
C ASP A 88 13.61 -5.30 7.52
N VAL A 89 14.84 -4.90 7.24
CA VAL A 89 15.12 -3.81 6.30
C VAL A 89 14.63 -4.13 4.89
N ASP A 90 14.82 -5.37 4.43
CA ASP A 90 14.52 -5.76 3.05
C ASP A 90 13.01 -5.75 2.81
N ARG A 91 12.24 -6.23 3.80
CA ARG A 91 10.78 -6.17 3.77
C ARG A 91 10.24 -4.74 3.78
N ILE A 92 10.78 -3.86 4.63
CA ILE A 92 10.41 -2.42 4.62
C ILE A 92 10.68 -1.82 3.24
N LEU A 93 11.87 -2.08 2.67
CA LEU A 93 12.23 -1.57 1.35
C LEU A 93 11.29 -2.07 0.27
N LYS A 94 11.01 -3.38 0.24
CA LYS A 94 10.09 -4.00 -0.72
C LYS A 94 8.68 -3.40 -0.64
N PHE A 95 8.16 -3.22 0.58
CA PHE A 95 6.88 -2.57 0.79
C PHE A 95 6.85 -1.12 0.30
N LEU A 96 7.85 -0.31 0.67
CA LEU A 96 7.96 1.08 0.22
C LEU A 96 8.08 1.17 -1.30
N THR A 97 8.79 0.24 -1.93
CA THR A 97 8.85 0.13 -3.39
C THR A 97 7.48 -0.21 -3.98
N CYS A 98 6.71 -1.13 -3.40
CA CYS A 98 5.35 -1.42 -3.86
C CYS A 98 4.44 -0.19 -3.79
N ILE A 99 4.49 0.57 -2.69
CA ILE A 99 3.71 1.81 -2.54
C ILE A 99 4.12 2.86 -3.59
N HIS A 100 5.42 3.05 -3.78
CA HIS A 100 5.94 3.97 -4.80
C HIS A 100 5.46 3.58 -6.20
N VAL A 101 5.63 2.32 -6.59
CA VAL A 101 5.20 1.83 -7.92
C VAL A 101 3.68 1.92 -8.07
N LEU A 102 2.89 1.58 -7.05
CA LEU A 102 1.44 1.74 -7.05
C LEU A 102 1.03 3.19 -7.39
N CYS A 103 1.65 4.16 -6.72
CA CYS A 103 1.37 5.57 -6.95
C CYS A 103 1.81 6.00 -8.35
N GLU A 104 3.00 5.62 -8.82
CA GLU A 104 3.49 5.94 -10.17
C GLU A 104 2.59 5.37 -11.27
N VAL A 105 2.13 4.13 -11.12
CA VAL A 105 1.18 3.51 -12.06
C VAL A 105 -0.14 4.27 -12.06
N SER A 106 -0.65 4.64 -10.88
CA SER A 106 -1.88 5.44 -10.75
C SER A 106 -1.74 6.80 -11.42
N ILE A 107 -0.63 7.51 -11.21
CA ILE A 107 -0.33 8.79 -11.86
C ILE A 107 -0.33 8.62 -13.38
N LYS A 108 0.40 7.62 -13.90
CA LYS A 108 0.47 7.35 -15.33
C LYS A 108 -0.90 7.05 -15.93
N GLN A 109 -1.69 6.19 -15.28
CA GLN A 109 -3.05 5.84 -15.71
C GLN A 109 -4.00 7.05 -15.73
N ASN A 110 -3.88 7.93 -14.74
CA ASN A 110 -4.65 9.18 -14.70
C ASN A 110 -4.29 10.10 -15.88
N LEU A 111 -3.02 10.19 -16.25
CA LEU A 111 -2.57 10.99 -17.41
C LEU A 111 -3.02 10.41 -18.74
N GLU A 112 -3.08 9.07 -18.86
CA GLU A 112 -3.56 8.37 -20.05
C GLU A 112 -5.10 8.35 -20.16
N GLY A 113 -5.82 8.81 -19.13
CA GLY A 113 -7.28 8.86 -19.08
C GLY A 113 -7.96 7.50 -18.87
N SER A 114 -7.20 6.45 -18.55
CA SER A 114 -7.69 5.09 -18.36
C SER A 114 -7.08 4.47 -17.11
N THR A 115 -7.92 4.17 -16.12
CA THR A 115 -7.49 3.74 -14.78
C THR A 115 -7.92 2.31 -14.49
N CYS A 116 -7.05 1.51 -13.88
CA CYS A 116 -7.43 0.22 -13.35
C CYS A 116 -8.28 0.44 -12.09
N SER A 117 -9.54 -0.01 -12.10
CA SER A 117 -10.46 0.13 -10.94
C SER A 117 -9.82 -0.37 -9.64
N ARG A 118 -9.13 -1.52 -9.69
CA ARG A 118 -8.49 -2.10 -8.51
C ARG A 118 -7.33 -1.28 -7.98
N ILE A 119 -6.56 -0.62 -8.86
CA ILE A 119 -5.50 0.32 -8.44
C ILE A 119 -6.14 1.55 -7.80
N SER A 120 -7.21 2.08 -8.40
CA SER A 120 -7.97 3.20 -7.86
C SER A 120 -8.48 2.91 -6.45
N ASP A 121 -9.09 1.72 -6.23
CA ASP A 121 -9.58 1.29 -4.92
C ASP A 121 -8.48 1.26 -3.85
N VAL A 122 -7.30 0.71 -4.20
CA VAL A 122 -6.16 0.62 -3.27
C VAL A 122 -5.58 2.00 -2.98
N CYS A 123 -5.47 2.87 -3.99
CA CYS A 123 -5.07 4.26 -3.79
C CYS A 123 -6.04 5.02 -2.88
N GLU A 124 -7.35 4.82 -3.04
CA GLU A 124 -8.38 5.43 -2.20
C GLU A 124 -8.28 4.96 -0.73
N ALA A 125 -8.05 3.66 -0.50
CA ALA A 125 -7.77 3.12 0.84
C ALA A 125 -6.51 3.73 1.47
N LEU A 126 -5.47 3.94 0.65
CA LEU A 126 -4.23 4.58 1.10
C LEU A 126 -4.45 6.07 1.44
N ILE A 127 -5.23 6.80 0.64
CA ILE A 127 -5.61 8.20 0.90
C ILE A 127 -6.38 8.33 2.21
N LYS A 128 -7.28 7.38 2.50
CA LYS A 128 -7.99 7.28 3.79
C LYS A 128 -7.10 6.88 4.96
N ASN A 129 -5.82 6.59 4.70
CA ASN A 129 -4.85 6.14 5.68
C ASN A 129 -5.32 4.91 6.46
N GLU A 130 -5.93 3.96 5.74
CA GLU A 130 -6.32 2.70 6.32
C GLU A 130 -5.11 2.04 7.01
N HIS A 131 -5.33 1.54 8.22
CA HIS A 131 -4.30 0.93 9.09
C HIS A 131 -3.15 1.86 9.50
N GLY A 132 -3.23 3.17 9.30
CA GLY A 132 -2.19 4.12 9.68
C GLY A 132 -0.92 4.01 8.82
N LEU A 133 -1.04 3.47 7.61
CA LEU A 133 0.08 3.21 6.70
C LEU A 133 0.91 4.45 6.40
N VAL A 134 0.26 5.58 6.11
CA VAL A 134 0.96 6.82 5.75
C VAL A 134 1.77 7.33 6.94
N ASP A 135 1.24 7.20 8.16
CA ASP A 135 1.93 7.62 9.38
C ASP A 135 3.21 6.77 9.60
N GLN A 136 3.17 5.45 9.31
CA GLN A 136 4.35 4.57 9.35
C GLN A 136 5.40 4.92 8.28
N ILE A 137 4.96 5.28 7.06
CA ILE A 137 5.88 5.71 5.99
C ILE A 137 6.52 7.06 6.34
N LEU A 138 5.77 7.98 6.96
CA LEU A 138 6.30 9.25 7.46
C LEU A 138 7.40 9.03 8.51
N ASP A 139 7.25 8.04 9.38
CA ASP A 139 8.29 7.67 10.35
C ASP A 139 9.56 7.14 9.69
N CYS A 140 9.43 6.47 8.54
CA CYS A 140 10.58 6.00 7.76
C CYS A 140 11.46 7.12 7.23
N LEU A 141 10.95 8.34 7.04
CA LEU A 141 11.78 9.49 6.66
C LEU A 141 12.88 9.75 7.69
N MET A 142 12.60 9.46 8.96
CA MET A 142 13.52 9.67 10.09
C MET A 142 14.27 8.40 10.50
N HIS A 143 14.25 7.35 9.67
CA HIS A 143 14.93 6.09 9.96
C HIS A 143 16.47 6.24 9.98
N ASN A 144 17.17 5.28 10.58
CA ASN A 144 18.64 5.30 10.65
C ASN A 144 19.28 4.79 9.35
N ASN A 145 18.62 3.85 8.67
CA ASN A 145 19.03 3.35 7.37
C ASN A 145 18.63 4.33 6.25
N GLN A 146 19.62 4.84 5.53
CA GLN A 146 19.42 5.81 4.44
C GLN A 146 18.61 5.27 3.26
N PHE A 147 18.66 3.96 2.98
CA PHE A 147 17.88 3.36 1.90
C PHE A 147 16.40 3.38 2.23
N ILE A 148 16.04 3.14 3.50
CA ILE A 148 14.66 3.26 3.99
C ILE A 148 14.19 4.72 3.88
N CYS A 149 14.99 5.68 4.32
CA CYS A 149 14.67 7.11 4.18
C CYS A 149 14.44 7.49 2.71
N TYR A 150 15.32 7.04 1.80
CA TYR A 150 15.23 7.31 0.37
C TYR A 150 13.96 6.69 -0.26
N SER A 151 13.70 5.41 0.01
CA SER A 151 12.51 4.72 -0.51
C SER A 151 11.21 5.33 0.05
N ALA A 152 11.20 5.71 1.32
CA ALA A 152 10.05 6.39 1.94
C ALA A 152 9.81 7.78 1.34
N CYS A 153 10.89 8.53 1.07
CA CYS A 153 10.82 9.80 0.37
C CYS A 153 10.17 9.66 -1.00
N LYS A 154 10.59 8.66 -1.79
CA LYS A 154 10.00 8.35 -3.10
C LYS A 154 8.52 7.97 -3.00
N ALA A 155 8.19 7.03 -2.12
CA ALA A 155 6.83 6.59 -1.89
C ALA A 155 5.90 7.74 -1.48
N LEU A 156 6.32 8.60 -0.54
CA LEU A 156 5.53 9.74 -0.08
C LEU A 156 5.37 10.83 -1.13
N SER A 157 6.41 11.12 -1.92
CA SER A 157 6.28 12.08 -3.02
C SER A 157 5.19 11.67 -4.00
N SER A 158 5.25 10.42 -4.50
CA SER A 158 4.25 9.93 -5.44
C SER A 158 2.87 9.79 -4.80
N PHE A 159 2.79 9.42 -3.52
CA PHE A 159 1.54 9.39 -2.76
C PHE A 159 0.90 10.79 -2.66
N PHE A 160 1.66 11.83 -2.34
CA PHE A 160 1.12 13.18 -2.23
C PHE A 160 0.66 13.76 -3.57
N ILE A 161 1.30 13.36 -4.67
CA ILE A 161 0.84 13.72 -6.02
C ILE A 161 -0.55 13.12 -6.28
N ILE A 162 -0.81 11.87 -5.90
CA ILE A 162 -2.14 11.25 -6.11
C ILE A 162 -3.20 11.76 -5.13
N CYS A 163 -2.84 12.21 -3.92
CA CYS A 163 -3.79 12.73 -2.94
C CYS A 163 -4.56 13.97 -3.43
N LYS A 164 -3.95 14.79 -4.31
CA LYS A 164 -4.51 16.06 -4.79
C LYS A 164 -5.11 16.87 -3.61
N SER A 165 -6.42 17.13 -3.63
CA SER A 165 -7.16 17.88 -2.59
C SER A 165 -7.49 17.10 -1.32
N ASN A 166 -7.27 15.78 -1.29
CA ASN A 166 -7.54 14.93 -0.13
C ASN A 166 -6.32 14.81 0.81
N LEU A 167 -5.34 15.70 0.66
CA LEU A 167 -4.16 15.66 1.49
C LEU A 167 -4.46 16.18 2.90
N HIS A 168 -4.22 15.33 3.91
CA HIS A 168 -4.40 15.73 5.29
C HIS A 168 -3.30 16.69 5.77
N THR A 169 -3.70 17.86 6.31
CA THR A 169 -2.79 18.90 6.83
C THR A 169 -1.78 18.37 7.86
N LYS A 170 -2.18 17.40 8.69
CA LYS A 170 -1.29 16.76 9.69
C LYS A 170 -0.03 16.16 9.07
N TRP A 171 -0.10 15.67 7.83
CA TRP A 171 1.05 15.07 7.15
C TRP A 171 2.03 16.12 6.65
N LEU A 172 1.50 17.24 6.12
CA LEU A 172 2.33 18.39 5.76
C LEU A 172 3.02 18.98 6.98
N GLU A 173 2.28 19.15 8.08
CA GLU A 173 2.84 19.61 9.35
C GLU A 173 3.95 18.69 9.85
N ARG A 174 3.77 17.36 9.75
CA ARG A 174 4.80 16.39 10.14
C ARG A 174 6.04 16.47 9.25
N ILE A 175 5.89 16.68 7.93
CA ILE A 175 7.04 16.86 7.05
C ILE A 175 7.75 18.19 7.32
N ALA A 176 7.00 19.27 7.55
CA ALA A 176 7.54 20.57 7.89
C ALA A 176 8.29 20.51 9.24
N ASP A 177 7.71 19.86 10.25
CA ASP A 177 8.36 19.65 11.54
C ASP A 177 9.66 18.85 11.38
N ASN A 178 9.61 17.72 10.67
CA ASN A 178 10.80 16.92 10.37
C ASN A 178 11.89 17.73 9.65
N ALA A 179 11.53 18.63 8.73
CA ALA A 179 12.47 19.48 8.02
C ALA A 179 13.05 20.60 8.90
N LEU A 180 12.30 21.11 9.87
CA LEU A 180 12.67 22.27 10.67
C LEU A 180 13.34 21.93 12.01
N THR A 181 12.98 20.79 12.62
CA THR A 181 13.41 20.46 13.99
C THR A 181 14.53 19.44 14.04
N THR A 182 14.74 18.65 12.99
CA THR A 182 15.77 17.61 13.00
C THR A 182 17.18 18.21 12.95
N PRO A 183 18.07 17.86 13.89
CA PRO A 183 19.46 18.33 13.85
C PRO A 183 20.32 17.56 12.83
N VAL A 184 19.76 16.56 12.15
CA VAL A 184 20.48 15.69 11.21
C VAL A 184 20.25 16.18 9.77
N PRO A 185 21.25 16.81 9.11
CA PRO A 185 21.04 17.45 7.80
C PRO A 185 20.50 16.52 6.72
N ARG A 186 20.91 15.25 6.73
CA ARG A 186 20.41 14.24 5.78
C ARG A 186 18.90 14.00 5.93
N LYS A 187 18.40 13.93 7.17
CA LYS A 187 16.98 13.71 7.46
C LYS A 187 16.16 14.94 7.07
N MET A 188 16.68 16.13 7.36
CA MET A 188 16.12 17.39 6.88
C MET A 188 16.01 17.42 5.34
N SER A 189 17.11 17.09 4.65
CA SER A 189 17.15 17.04 3.18
C SER A 189 16.13 16.05 2.62
N THR A 190 15.97 14.89 3.27
CA THR A 190 14.99 13.87 2.84
C THR A 190 13.57 14.39 2.92
N SER A 191 13.22 15.12 3.99
CA SER A 191 11.91 15.76 4.14
C SER A 191 11.69 16.87 3.11
N LEU A 192 12.67 17.75 2.89
CA LEU A 192 12.59 18.80 1.87
C LEU A 192 12.47 18.24 0.46
N ASP A 193 13.14 17.12 0.17
CA ASP A 193 13.06 16.41 -1.10
C ASP A 193 11.65 15.89 -1.41
N VAL A 194 10.91 15.45 -0.37
CA VAL A 194 9.50 15.05 -0.58
C VAL A 194 8.73 16.23 -1.15
N VAL A 195 8.89 17.39 -0.52
CA VAL A 195 8.11 18.55 -0.86
C VAL A 195 8.52 19.17 -2.19
N LYS A 196 9.82 19.27 -2.44
CA LYS A 196 10.36 19.73 -3.71
C LYS A 196 9.74 18.94 -4.87
N ARG A 197 9.69 17.61 -4.77
CA ARG A 197 9.09 16.76 -5.83
C ARG A 197 7.61 17.01 -6.03
N VAL A 198 6.85 17.25 -4.97
CA VAL A 198 5.41 17.54 -5.08
C VAL A 198 5.16 18.90 -5.73
N ILE A 199 5.94 19.94 -5.36
CA ILE A 199 5.82 21.29 -5.94
C ILE A 199 6.30 21.32 -7.39
N GLU A 200 7.37 20.60 -7.70
CA GLU A 200 7.93 20.51 -9.05
C GLU A 200 7.15 19.54 -9.96
N TRP A 201 6.19 18.80 -9.40
CA TRP A 201 5.35 17.91 -10.19
C TRP A 201 4.56 18.73 -11.20
N LYS A 202 4.61 18.32 -12.47
CA LYS A 202 3.85 18.89 -13.57
C LYS A 202 3.13 17.76 -14.28
N ASP A 203 1.86 17.97 -14.60
CA ASP A 203 1.06 17.07 -15.46
C ASP A 203 1.49 17.15 -16.94
N ASN A 204 2.79 17.28 -17.20
CA ASN A 204 3.33 17.42 -18.54
C ASN A 204 3.86 16.07 -19.04
N ASN A 205 2.94 15.20 -19.48
CA ASN A 205 3.31 14.11 -20.39
C ASN A 205 2.79 14.29 -21.82
N THR A 206 2.04 15.35 -22.15
CA THR A 206 1.72 15.62 -23.54
C THR A 206 2.93 16.24 -24.24
N HIS A 207 3.74 15.43 -24.89
CA HIS A 207 4.67 15.96 -25.88
C HIS A 207 3.84 16.63 -27.00
N PRO A 208 4.15 17.85 -27.46
CA PRO A 208 3.37 18.55 -28.50
C PRO A 208 3.29 17.84 -29.87
N LEU A 209 3.86 16.64 -30.00
CA LEU A 209 3.83 15.80 -31.20
C LEU A 209 2.95 14.56 -31.05
N GLU A 210 2.40 14.27 -29.87
CA GLU A 210 1.49 13.12 -29.66
C GLU A 210 0.03 13.43 -30.04
N ASP A 211 -0.27 14.66 -30.49
CA ASP A 211 -1.64 15.09 -30.80
C ASP A 211 -2.15 14.67 -32.20
N ARG A 212 -1.37 14.00 -33.04
CA ARG A 212 -1.86 13.58 -34.38
C ARG A 212 -1.30 12.25 -34.87
N GLY A 213 -1.96 11.16 -34.48
CA GLY A 213 -2.00 9.94 -35.29
C GLY A 213 -1.80 8.65 -34.50
N SER A 214 -2.85 7.82 -34.50
CA SER A 214 -2.96 6.50 -33.86
C SER A 214 -3.09 6.50 -32.35
N GLY A 215 -4.21 5.96 -31.87
CA GLY A 215 -4.51 5.78 -30.46
C GLY A 215 -3.51 4.84 -29.80
N SER A 216 -2.50 5.41 -29.16
CA SER A 216 -1.73 4.73 -28.13
C SER A 216 -2.60 4.66 -26.87
N GLN A 217 -3.63 3.81 -26.92
CA GLN A 217 -4.05 3.14 -25.71
C GLN A 217 -2.81 2.33 -25.30
N THR A 218 -2.07 2.78 -24.30
CA THR A 218 -1.25 1.84 -23.53
C THR A 218 -2.26 0.85 -22.99
N LEU A 219 -2.44 -0.27 -23.70
CA LEU A 219 -3.51 -1.21 -23.44
C LEU A 219 -3.26 -1.73 -22.03
N LEU A 220 -4.06 -1.26 -21.08
CA LEU A 220 -4.20 -1.90 -19.78
C LEU A 220 -4.31 -3.41 -20.01
N HIS A 221 -3.79 -4.18 -19.07
CA HIS A 221 -3.78 -5.65 -19.14
C HIS A 221 -5.12 -6.18 -19.70
N PRO A 222 -5.16 -7.16 -20.63
CA PRO A 222 -6.38 -7.53 -21.37
C PRO A 222 -7.60 -7.94 -20.50
N LEU A 223 -7.34 -8.29 -19.24
CA LEU A 223 -8.35 -8.65 -18.22
C LEU A 223 -8.61 -7.52 -17.20
N CYS A 224 -8.09 -6.31 -17.44
CA CYS A 224 -8.25 -5.17 -16.56
C CYS A 224 -9.66 -4.62 -16.66
N ASN A 225 -10.29 -4.44 -15.50
CA ASN A 225 -11.50 -3.64 -15.39
C ASN A 225 -11.13 -2.15 -15.37
N ALA A 226 -11.00 -1.58 -16.57
CA ALA A 226 -10.59 -0.21 -16.80
C ALA A 226 -11.76 0.77 -16.71
N THR A 227 -11.55 1.90 -16.05
CA THR A 227 -12.47 3.03 -15.97
C THR A 227 -11.90 4.21 -16.75
N SER A 228 -12.66 4.72 -17.72
CA SER A 228 -12.30 5.93 -18.48
C SER A 228 -12.59 7.16 -17.63
N LEU A 229 -11.61 8.04 -17.50
CA LEU A 229 -11.81 9.38 -16.96
C LEU A 229 -12.29 10.28 -18.10
N MET A 230 -13.50 10.80 -17.98
CA MET A 230 -13.97 11.93 -18.79
C MET A 230 -13.71 13.18 -17.95
N ASP A 231 -12.87 14.08 -18.45
CA ASP A 231 -12.48 15.37 -17.86
C ASP A 231 -11.53 15.32 -16.64
N THR A 232 -10.24 15.51 -16.90
CA THR A 232 -9.25 15.80 -15.86
C THR A 232 -9.02 17.32 -15.82
N GLU A 233 -9.62 17.99 -14.84
CA GLU A 233 -9.22 19.37 -14.52
C GLU A 233 -7.75 19.38 -14.05
N SER A 234 -6.98 20.32 -14.61
CA SER A 234 -5.58 20.58 -14.28
C SER A 234 -5.41 20.80 -12.76
N PRO A 235 -4.45 20.14 -12.09
CA PRO A 235 -4.23 20.32 -10.66
C PRO A 235 -3.64 21.69 -10.37
N ASP A 236 -4.26 22.41 -9.42
CA ASP A 236 -3.72 23.63 -8.86
C ASP A 236 -2.89 23.28 -7.62
N SER A 237 -1.56 23.35 -7.72
CA SER A 237 -0.61 23.09 -6.63
C SER A 237 -0.60 24.19 -5.55
N SER A 238 -1.59 25.09 -5.56
CA SER A 238 -1.66 26.31 -4.75
C SER A 238 -1.79 26.05 -3.24
N GLU A 239 -2.29 24.89 -2.81
CA GLU A 239 -2.45 24.53 -1.39
C GLU A 239 -1.14 24.06 -0.72
N PHE A 240 -0.20 23.47 -1.47
CA PHE A 240 1.08 23.01 -0.93
C PHE A 240 2.08 24.15 -0.72
N ILE A 241 1.99 25.20 -1.54
CA ILE A 241 3.00 26.26 -1.63
C ILE A 241 3.11 27.11 -0.33
N PRO A 242 2.03 27.60 0.31
CA PRO A 242 2.15 28.51 1.45
C PRO A 242 2.77 27.87 2.71
N LEU A 243 2.42 26.61 3.02
CA LEU A 243 2.94 25.90 4.19
C LEU A 243 4.43 25.53 4.04
N VAL A 244 4.85 25.24 2.82
CA VAL A 244 6.20 24.75 2.53
C VAL A 244 7.18 25.88 2.29
N VAL A 245 6.77 26.91 1.55
CA VAL A 245 7.65 28.08 1.29
C VAL A 245 8.05 28.72 2.62
N GLY A 246 7.17 28.73 3.62
CA GLY A 246 7.50 29.14 5.00
C GLY A 246 8.56 28.27 5.68
N ALA A 247 8.56 26.96 5.44
CA ALA A 247 9.56 26.02 5.98
C ALA A 247 10.90 26.12 5.23
N SER A 248 10.88 26.13 3.90
CA SER A 248 12.07 26.25 3.05
C SER A 248 12.83 27.57 3.26
N LEU A 249 12.13 28.70 3.44
CA LEU A 249 12.75 30.00 3.75
C LEU A 249 13.42 30.01 5.13
N ARG A 250 12.82 29.35 6.15
CA ARG A 250 13.45 29.21 7.47
C ARG A 250 14.70 28.34 7.43
N CYS A 251 14.69 27.23 6.70
CA CYS A 251 15.88 26.38 6.52
C CYS A 251 17.01 27.09 5.73
N TYR A 252 16.65 27.87 4.70
CA TYR A 252 17.62 28.70 3.96
C TYR A 252 18.26 29.75 4.89
N LEU A 253 17.47 30.45 5.71
CA LEU A 253 18.00 31.44 6.64
C LEU A 253 18.88 30.83 7.73
N ILE A 254 18.53 29.65 8.27
CA ILE A 254 19.36 28.93 9.25
C ILE A 254 20.71 28.48 8.64
N SER A 255 20.72 28.17 7.34
CA SER A 255 21.96 27.78 6.64
C SER A 255 22.90 28.97 6.36
N TYR A 256 22.39 30.21 6.38
CA TYR A 256 23.18 31.44 6.19
C TYR A 256 23.60 32.13 7.50
N ASP A 257 23.06 31.72 8.65
CA ASP A 257 23.43 32.24 9.99
C ASP A 257 24.54 31.41 10.67
N LEU A 258 25.12 30.44 9.95
CA LEU A 258 26.20 29.55 10.41
C LEU A 258 27.55 29.78 9.71
N ASP A 259 27.67 30.81 8.87
CA ASP A 259 28.93 31.35 8.30
C ASP A 259 29.28 32.71 8.95
#